data_AF-A0A376ZZU1-F1
#
_entry.id   AF-A0A376ZZU1-F1
#
_cell.length_a   1.000
_cell.length_b   1.000
_cell.length_c   1.000
_cell.angle_alpha   90.00
_cell.angle_beta   90.00
_cell.angle_gamma   90.00
#
_symmetry.space_group_name_H-M   'P 1'
#
loop_
_entity.id
_entity.type
_entity.pdbx_description
1 polymer ?
#
loop_
_entity_poly.entity_id
_entity_poly.type
_entity_poly.pdbx_seq_one_letter_code
_entity_poly.pdbx_strand_id
1 'polypeptide(L)'
;MIAAIERLKSYQVEFNTLTVINNVNVHYPLEVYHFLKSIGSKHMQFIELLETGTPNIDFSGHSENTFRIIDFSVPPTAYGKFMSTIFYAMG
;
A
#
# COMPACT_ATOMS: atom_id res chain seq x y z
N MET A 1 -5.04 -15.09 -6.42
CA MET A 1 -5.42 -13.70 -6.77
C MET A 1 -5.89 -13.57 -8.21
N ILE A 2 -5.05 -13.83 -9.23
CA ILE A 2 -5.39 -13.61 -10.65
C ILE A 2 -6.65 -14.35 -11.10
N ALA A 3 -6.75 -15.66 -10.84
CA ALA A 3 -7.93 -16.44 -11.21
C ALA A 3 -9.25 -15.92 -10.59
N ALA A 4 -9.19 -15.34 -9.38
CA ALA A 4 -10.36 -14.72 -8.75
C ALA A 4 -10.76 -13.43 -9.48
N ILE A 5 -9.79 -12.60 -9.84
CA ILE A 5 -10.03 -11.36 -10.61
C ILE A 5 -10.58 -11.67 -12.00
N GLU A 6 -10.03 -12.68 -12.68
CA GLU A 6 -10.56 -13.15 -13.98
C GLU A 6 -12.02 -13.60 -13.86
N ARG A 7 -12.36 -14.28 -12.77
CA ARG A 7 -13.74 -14.68 -12.50
C ARG A 7 -14.64 -13.47 -12.30
N LEU A 8 -14.25 -12.49 -11.48
CA LEU A 8 -15.01 -11.25 -11.27
C LEU A 8 -15.22 -10.51 -12.60
N LYS A 9 -14.18 -10.40 -13.43
CA LYS A 9 -14.25 -9.79 -14.76
C LYS A 9 -15.23 -10.52 -15.68
N SER A 10 -15.22 -11.87 -15.68
CA SER A 10 -16.13 -12.66 -16.52
C SER A 10 -17.61 -12.45 -16.19
N TYR A 11 -17.93 -12.11 -14.93
CA TYR A 11 -19.28 -11.76 -14.48
C TYR A 11 -19.54 -10.26 -14.42
N GLN A 12 -18.61 -9.43 -14.95
CA GLN A 12 -18.70 -7.96 -14.92
C GLN A 12 -18.89 -7.39 -13.50
N VAL A 13 -18.36 -8.08 -12.49
CA VAL A 13 -18.40 -7.63 -11.10
C VAL A 13 -17.32 -6.58 -10.88
N GLU A 14 -17.71 -5.40 -10.40
CA GLU A 14 -16.76 -4.35 -10.03
C GLU A 14 -15.99 -4.74 -8.76
N PHE A 15 -14.72 -4.35 -8.70
CA PHE A 15 -13.86 -4.61 -7.56
C PHE A 15 -12.87 -3.48 -7.34
N ASN A 16 -12.45 -3.36 -6.09
CA ASN A 16 -11.36 -2.49 -5.66
C ASN A 16 -10.17 -3.34 -5.26
N THR A 17 -8.97 -2.76 -5.28
CA THR A 17 -7.77 -3.42 -4.77
C THR A 17 -7.33 -2.76 -3.47
N LEU A 18 -7.05 -3.58 -2.46
CA LEU A 18 -6.37 -3.17 -1.24
C LEU A 18 -4.97 -3.76 -1.30
N THR A 19 -3.96 -2.91 -1.33
CA THR A 19 -2.55 -3.30 -1.53
C THR A 19 -1.71 -2.86 -0.35
N VAL A 20 -1.11 -3.82 0.34
CA VAL A 20 -0.15 -3.53 1.41
C VAL A 20 1.17 -3.09 0.79
N ILE A 21 1.65 -1.93 1.20
CA ILE A 21 2.98 -1.41 0.87
C ILE A 21 3.92 -1.81 2.01
N ASN A 22 5.03 -2.45 1.70
CA ASN A 22 6.04 -2.89 2.67
C ASN A 22 7.40 -2.27 2.34
N ASN A 23 8.41 -2.55 3.16
CA ASN A 23 9.77 -2.02 2.97
C ASN A 23 10.47 -2.45 1.66
N VAL A 24 9.86 -3.33 0.85
CA VAL A 24 10.38 -3.74 -0.46
C VAL A 24 9.63 -3.02 -1.59
N ASN A 25 8.31 -3.20 -1.69
CA ASN A 25 7.54 -2.70 -2.83
C ASN A 25 7.36 -1.18 -2.83
N VAL A 26 7.62 -0.49 -1.69
CA VAL A 26 7.60 0.97 -1.59
C VAL A 26 8.59 1.65 -2.56
N HIS A 27 9.62 0.93 -2.98
CA HIS A 27 10.64 1.43 -3.92
C HIS A 27 10.25 1.27 -5.39
N TYR A 28 9.10 0.65 -5.67
CA TYR A 28 8.64 0.28 -7.02
C TYR A 28 7.20 0.80 -7.31
N PRO A 29 6.94 2.11 -7.13
CA PRO A 29 5.59 2.66 -7.22
C PRO A 29 4.93 2.46 -8.58
N LEU A 30 5.69 2.62 -9.67
CA LEU A 30 5.16 2.49 -11.02
C LEU A 30 4.93 1.02 -11.39
N GLU A 31 5.80 0.09 -11.00
CA GLU A 31 5.54 -1.33 -11.24
C GLU A 31 4.27 -1.79 -10.53
N VAL A 32 4.09 -1.41 -9.25
CA VAL A 32 2.87 -1.72 -8.49
C VAL A 32 1.64 -1.12 -9.17
N TYR A 33 1.69 0.17 -9.51
CA TYR A 33 0.58 0.87 -10.16
C TYR A 33 0.21 0.25 -11.50
N HIS A 34 1.18 0.03 -12.39
CA HIS A 34 0.95 -0.54 -13.71
C HIS A 34 0.43 -1.98 -13.63
N PHE A 35 0.92 -2.77 -12.67
CA PHE A 35 0.38 -4.10 -12.42
C PHE A 35 -1.10 -4.04 -12.03
N LEU A 36 -1.48 -3.19 -11.08
CA LEU A 36 -2.87 -3.03 -10.66
C LEU A 36 -3.78 -2.52 -11.79
N LYS A 37 -3.28 -1.61 -12.64
CA LYS A 37 -3.98 -1.20 -13.87
C LYS A 37 -4.17 -2.37 -14.83
N SER A 38 -3.12 -3.16 -15.05
CA SER A 38 -3.13 -4.27 -16.02
C SER A 38 -4.15 -5.36 -15.67
N ILE A 39 -4.39 -5.61 -14.38
CA ILE A 39 -5.38 -6.59 -13.92
C ILE A 39 -6.81 -6.03 -13.90
N GLY A 40 -6.99 -4.74 -14.24
CA GLY A 40 -8.29 -4.09 -14.38
C GLY A 40 -8.79 -3.38 -13.12
N SER A 41 -7.91 -3.07 -12.16
CA SER A 41 -8.31 -2.30 -10.98
C SER A 41 -8.61 -0.84 -11.36
N LYS A 42 -9.82 -0.38 -10.99
CA LYS A 42 -10.26 1.01 -11.19
C LYS A 42 -10.02 1.87 -9.95
N HIS A 43 -10.28 1.33 -8.76
CA HIS A 43 -10.01 1.97 -7.49
C HIS A 43 -8.95 1.17 -6.72
N MET A 44 -7.89 1.86 -6.31
CA MET A 44 -6.72 1.27 -5.64
C MET A 44 -6.53 1.96 -4.29
N GLN A 45 -6.49 1.16 -3.23
CA GLN A 45 -6.18 1.59 -1.87
C GLN A 45 -4.80 1.03 -1.49
N PHE A 46 -3.88 1.93 -1.14
CA PHE A 46 -2.57 1.57 -0.63
C PHE A 46 -2.57 1.69 0.89
N ILE A 47 -2.01 0.69 1.58
CA ILE A 47 -1.97 0.60 3.04
C ILE A 47 -0.52 0.35 3.43
N GLU A 48 0.11 1.28 4.14
CA GLU A 48 1.45 1.08 4.67
C GLU A 48 1.47 -0.04 5.71
N LEU A 49 2.42 -0.96 5.56
CA LEU A 49 2.73 -1.93 6.58
C LEU A 49 3.48 -1.19 7.70
N LEU A 50 2.77 -0.99 8.81
CA LEU A 50 3.30 -0.37 10.01
C LEU A 50 3.15 -1.34 11.17
N GLU A 51 4.29 -1.78 11.67
CA GLU A 51 4.37 -2.70 12.80
C GLU A 51 5.39 -2.23 13.83
N THR A 52 5.15 -2.61 15.07
CA THR A 52 5.83 -2.08 16.26
C THR A 52 6.19 -3.21 17.22
N GLY A 53 7.35 -3.12 17.89
CA GLY A 53 7.81 -4.16 18.81
C GLY A 53 6.88 -4.37 20.02
N THR A 54 6.10 -3.35 20.38
CA THR A 54 4.96 -3.41 21.30
C THR A 54 3.81 -2.67 20.64
N PRO A 55 2.56 -3.16 20.68
CA PRO A 55 1.44 -2.51 20.01
C PRO A 55 1.37 -1.04 20.36
N ASN A 56 1.48 -0.17 19.36
CA ASN A 56 1.26 1.25 19.58
C ASN A 56 -0.23 1.51 19.83
N ILE A 57 -0.55 2.00 21.03
CA ILE A 57 -1.92 2.37 21.43
C ILE A 57 -2.17 3.88 21.34
N ASP A 58 -1.13 4.68 21.07
CA ASP A 58 -1.21 6.13 20.98
C ASP A 58 -0.63 6.65 19.66
N PHE A 59 -1.52 7.11 18.78
CA PHE A 59 -1.16 7.73 17.50
C PHE A 59 -1.18 9.26 17.55
N SER A 60 -1.36 9.85 18.74
CA SER A 60 -1.49 11.31 18.90
C SER A 60 -0.16 12.06 18.77
N GLY A 61 0.98 11.35 18.89
CA GLY A 61 2.32 11.94 18.85
C GLY A 61 2.70 12.76 20.09
N HIS A 62 1.89 12.72 21.16
CA HIS A 62 2.14 13.47 22.40
C HIS A 62 2.88 12.67 23.48
N SER A 63 2.96 11.34 23.34
CA SER A 63 3.73 10.48 24.26
C SER A 63 5.13 10.22 23.75
N GLU A 64 6.09 10.02 24.67
CA GLU A 64 7.38 9.45 24.28
C GLU A 64 7.13 8.07 23.65
N ASN A 65 7.63 7.87 22.42
CA ASN A 65 7.46 6.60 21.70
C ASN A 65 8.08 5.46 22.52
N THR A 66 7.25 4.75 23.27
CA THR A 66 7.63 3.54 24.01
C THR A 66 7.83 2.34 23.08
N PHE A 67 7.40 2.45 21.84
CA PHE A 67 7.50 1.42 20.82
C PHE A 67 8.65 1.71 19.84
N ARG A 68 9.21 0.63 19.29
CA ARG A 68 10.15 0.70 18.16
C ARG A 68 9.46 0.18 16.91
N ILE A 69 9.59 0.91 15.82
CA ILE A 69 9.22 0.42 14.49
C ILE A 69 10.10 -0.77 14.16
N ILE A 70 9.50 -1.85 13.66
CA ILE A 70 10.25 -3.04 13.23
C ILE A 70 10.74 -2.90 11.78
N ASP A 71 11.85 -3.57 11.45
CA ASP A 71 12.62 -3.33 10.22
C ASP A 71 11.85 -3.59 8.91
N PHE A 72 10.78 -4.39 8.95
CA PHE A 72 9.96 -4.66 7.77
C PHE A 72 8.81 -3.67 7.56
N SER A 73 8.62 -2.73 8.48
CA SER A 73 7.71 -1.60 8.32
C SER A 73 8.20 -0.64 7.25
N VAL A 74 7.25 0.05 6.60
CA VAL A 74 7.58 1.02 5.56
C VAL A 74 8.23 2.27 6.17
N PRO A 75 9.39 2.71 5.67
CA PRO A 75 9.95 4.00 6.07
C PRO A 75 9.00 5.15 5.66
N PRO A 76 8.67 6.11 6.55
CA PRO A 76 7.71 7.17 6.25
C PRO A 76 8.07 8.00 5.01
N THR A 77 9.35 8.32 4.84
CA THR A 77 9.86 9.07 3.69
C THR A 77 9.77 8.28 2.38
N ALA A 78 9.91 6.96 2.43
CA ALA A 78 9.73 6.10 1.27
C ALA A 78 8.25 6.03 0.87
N TYR A 79 7.35 5.90 1.85
CA TYR A 79 5.91 5.89 1.58
C TYR A 79 5.42 7.21 0.96
N GLY A 80 5.91 8.35 1.46
CA GLY A 80 5.64 9.65 0.86
C GLY A 80 6.06 9.72 -0.60
N LYS A 81 7.28 9.26 -0.92
CA LYS A 81 7.77 9.18 -2.31
C LYS A 81 6.92 8.25 -3.18
N PHE A 82 6.51 7.10 -2.65
CA PHE A 82 5.63 6.16 -3.35
C PHE A 82 4.32 6.84 -3.76
N MET A 83 3.64 7.48 -2.80
CA MET A 83 2.36 8.15 -3.03
C MET A 83 2.49 9.34 -3.98
N SER A 84 3.52 10.18 -3.82
CA SER A 84 3.78 11.30 -4.73
C SER A 84 4.06 10.82 -6.15
N THR A 85 4.85 9.75 -6.32
CA THR A 85 5.17 9.20 -7.66
C THR A 85 3.91 8.73 -8.37
N ILE A 86 3.03 8.00 -7.68
CA ILE A 86 1.74 7.58 -8.25
C ILE A 86 0.87 8.79 -8.59
N PHE A 87 0.79 9.79 -7.70
CA PHE A 87 0.01 11.00 -7.93
C PHE A 87 0.43 11.73 -9.22
N TYR A 88 1.74 11.92 -9.43
CA TYR A 88 2.25 12.56 -10.64
C TYR A 88 2.13 11.70 -11.90
N ALA A 89 2.14 10.37 -11.78
CA ALA A 89 1.97 9.46 -12.92
C ALA A 89 0.52 9.34 -13.41
N MET A 90 -0.45 9.84 -12.63
CA MET A 90 -1.88 9.87 -13.01
C MET A 90 -2.27 11.12 -13.82
N GLY A 91 -1.36 12.08 -13.97
CA GLY A 91 -1.56 13.31 -14.75
C GLY A 91 -1.43 13.12 -16.26
#